data_AF-A0A2V8DNR4-F1
#
_entry.id   AF-A0A2V8DNR4-F1
#
_cell.length_a   1.000
_cell.length_b   1.000
_cell.length_c   1.000
_cell.angle_alpha   90.00
_cell.angle_beta   90.00
_cell.angle_gamma   90.00
#
_symmetry.space_group_name_H-M   'P 1'
#
loop_
_entity.id
_entity.type
_entity.pdbx_description
1 polymer ?
#
loop_
_entity_poly.entity_id
_entity_poly.type
_entity_poly.pdbx_seq_one_letter_code
_entity_poly.pdbx_strand_id
1 'polypeptide(L)'
;MTPAWRPDGHAVVAAAAPRDQAFNLYEFPIDDPLQALHARPLTTTTGGATWPDISPDGKTIVFVGYTVDGFDLFSMPYPVSGEARPPRNVQSAQTRAAELEPLDHEPRPYSPWPTLRPTSWTPIVEGDSTQVRVGAAAAGFDVLGYHAYVASASWLVSGPAAAEKPGAATPDWTLFYAYNRWRPTVWAAASSATSFFSGPATASGTTSNATLRERRLEAGVLLPMRHVRVSHLATVSFLTGVDDYKLPDGTISRDRRAVRGGWATSSAHTYGYSISSERGVTVGATAERVPRSLGSFGDATTFTADARAYVPGLGSHHVVALRGAAGVSTGDVDIRRNFHLGGALPNASVIDLGRNAISLLRGFGSDTFAGNHVALVNADYRWPLWRPQRGAGTWPVMLHTVHAAGFADAGHAWTG
;
A
#
# COMPACT_ATOMS: atom_id res chain seq x y z
N MET A 1 -3.35 7.57 20.71
CA MET A 1 -3.03 7.63 22.15
C MET A 1 -2.34 6.34 22.53
N THR A 2 -1.22 6.41 23.24
CA THR A 2 -0.44 5.23 23.65
C THR A 2 -0.49 5.15 25.17
N PRO A 3 -1.06 4.08 25.75
CA PRO A 3 -1.01 3.86 27.19
C PRO A 3 0.38 3.34 27.61
N ALA A 4 0.74 3.54 28.88
CA ALA A 4 1.94 2.98 29.50
C ALA A 4 1.56 2.10 30.70
N TRP A 5 2.19 0.95 30.82
CA TRP A 5 2.04 0.11 32.00
C TRP A 5 2.85 0.66 33.16
N ARG A 6 2.28 0.64 34.35
CA ARG A 6 3.07 0.77 35.56
C ARG A 6 4.06 -0.41 35.61
N PRO A 7 5.34 -0.20 35.97
CA PRO A 7 6.35 -1.27 35.94
C PRO A 7 6.01 -2.50 36.78
N ASP A 8 5.15 -2.35 37.80
CA ASP A 8 4.65 -3.43 38.64
C ASP A 8 3.50 -4.24 38.00
N GLY A 9 2.96 -3.81 36.85
CA GLY A 9 1.90 -4.50 36.12
C GLY A 9 0.49 -4.32 36.67
N HIS A 10 0.31 -3.57 37.76
CA HIS A 10 -0.98 -3.46 38.47
C HIS A 10 -1.87 -2.32 37.96
N ALA A 11 -1.34 -1.46 37.09
CA ALA A 11 -2.10 -0.35 36.51
C ALA A 11 -1.62 0.05 35.11
N VAL A 12 -2.50 0.69 34.35
CA VAL A 12 -2.18 1.34 33.09
C VAL A 12 -2.43 2.84 33.21
N VAL A 13 -1.45 3.64 32.78
CA VAL A 13 -1.59 5.09 32.63
C VAL A 13 -1.95 5.40 31.18
N ALA A 14 -3.05 6.10 30.98
CA ALA A 14 -3.51 6.51 29.66
C ALA A 14 -3.99 7.96 29.68
N ALA A 15 -3.83 8.65 28.55
CA ALA A 15 -4.48 9.93 28.36
C ALA A 15 -5.98 9.74 28.14
N ALA A 16 -6.81 10.51 28.83
CA ALA A 16 -8.25 10.56 28.63
C ALA A 16 -8.73 12.01 28.68
N ALA A 17 -9.81 12.29 27.94
CA ALA A 17 -10.47 13.58 27.90
C ALA A 17 -11.95 13.40 28.27
N PRO A 18 -12.28 13.24 29.57
CA PRO A 18 -13.68 13.16 29.97
C PRO A 18 -14.39 14.47 29.63
N ARG A 19 -15.53 14.37 28.93
CA ARG A 19 -16.45 15.51 28.67
C ARG A 19 -15.79 16.68 27.91
N ASP A 20 -15.06 16.39 26.84
CA ASP A 20 -14.45 17.37 25.92
C ASP A 20 -13.43 18.33 26.55
N GLN A 21 -12.84 17.95 27.68
CA GLN A 21 -11.70 18.68 28.27
C GLN A 21 -10.39 18.34 27.55
N ALA A 22 -9.34 19.14 27.79
CA ALA A 22 -8.00 18.79 27.35
C ALA A 22 -7.59 17.40 27.90
N PHE A 23 -6.96 16.58 27.06
CA PHE A 23 -6.47 15.26 27.47
C PHE A 23 -5.61 15.39 28.71
N ASN A 24 -5.84 14.56 29.72
CA ASN A 24 -4.98 14.47 30.89
C ASN A 24 -4.66 13.00 31.16
N LEU A 25 -3.60 12.74 31.93
CA LEU A 25 -3.21 11.38 32.28
C LEU A 25 -4.07 10.87 33.42
N TYR A 26 -4.55 9.64 33.25
CA TYR A 26 -5.28 8.89 34.25
C TYR A 26 -4.64 7.52 34.43
N GLU A 27 -4.62 7.05 35.66
CA GLU A 27 -4.24 5.69 36.02
C GLU A 27 -5.48 4.82 36.17
N PHE A 28 -5.47 3.66 35.54
CA PHE A 28 -6.51 2.65 35.58
C PHE A 28 -5.94 1.43 36.30
N PRO A 29 -6.33 1.16 37.56
CA PRO A 29 -6.00 -0.08 38.25
C PRO A 29 -6.57 -1.28 37.51
N ILE A 30 -5.84 -2.40 37.48
CA ILE A 30 -6.21 -3.59 36.69
C ILE A 30 -6.60 -4.78 37.58
N ASP A 31 -6.18 -4.76 38.84
CA ASP A 31 -6.39 -5.88 39.77
C ASP A 31 -7.86 -6.10 40.16
N ASP A 32 -8.72 -5.09 40.01
CA ASP A 32 -10.15 -5.18 40.34
C ASP A 32 -10.98 -4.47 39.25
N PRO A 33 -11.83 -5.21 38.50
CA PRO A 33 -12.71 -4.65 37.46
C PRO A 33 -13.65 -3.56 37.98
N LEU A 34 -14.02 -3.58 39.26
CA LEU A 34 -14.84 -2.54 39.88
C LEU A 34 -14.03 -1.27 40.16
N GLN A 35 -12.72 -1.38 40.41
CA GLN A 35 -11.81 -0.23 40.56
C GLN A 35 -11.30 0.33 39.23
N ALA A 36 -11.26 -0.48 38.17
CA ALA A 36 -10.96 -0.01 36.82
C ALA A 36 -11.94 1.08 36.33
N LEU A 37 -13.16 1.10 36.87
CA LEU A 37 -14.16 2.17 36.63
C LEU A 37 -13.81 3.50 37.32
N HIS A 38 -12.91 3.49 38.30
CA HIS A 38 -12.48 4.64 39.07
C HIS A 38 -11.06 5.06 38.66
N ALA A 39 -10.93 5.55 37.43
CA ALA A 39 -9.68 6.07 36.91
C ALA A 39 -9.14 7.21 37.80
N ARG A 40 -7.91 7.10 38.30
CA ARG A 40 -7.27 8.10 39.14
C ARG A 40 -6.61 9.18 38.27
N PRO A 41 -6.99 10.46 38.38
CA PRO A 41 -6.33 11.52 37.64
C PRO A 41 -4.89 11.69 38.14
N LEU A 42 -3.93 11.76 37.20
CA LEU A 42 -2.52 12.01 37.46
C LEU A 42 -2.11 13.44 37.09
N THR A 43 -2.73 14.04 36.07
CA THR A 43 -2.44 15.42 35.65
C THR A 43 -3.71 16.27 35.55
N THR A 44 -3.55 17.59 35.68
CA THR A 44 -4.61 18.59 35.46
C THR A 44 -4.06 19.79 34.68
N THR A 45 -3.52 19.53 33.49
CA THR A 45 -2.96 20.54 32.59
C THR A 45 -4.07 21.12 31.70
N THR A 46 -4.00 22.43 31.46
CA THR A 46 -4.90 23.15 30.53
C THR A 46 -4.56 22.91 29.07
N GLY A 47 -3.27 22.75 28.73
CA GLY A 47 -2.83 22.42 27.38
C GLY A 47 -2.92 20.93 27.03
N GLY A 48 -3.11 20.08 28.04
CA GLY A 48 -3.24 18.65 27.91
C GLY A 48 -1.92 17.88 28.07
N ALA A 49 -2.04 16.60 28.41
CA ALA A 49 -0.98 15.66 28.66
C ALA A 49 -1.31 14.32 27.95
N THR A 50 -0.40 13.88 27.08
CA THR A 50 -0.58 12.71 26.22
C THR A 50 0.70 11.88 26.13
N TRP A 51 0.57 10.65 25.64
CA TRP A 51 1.70 9.71 25.45
C TRP A 51 2.60 9.57 26.69
N PRO A 52 2.04 9.11 27.81
CA PRO A 52 2.85 8.83 29.00
C PRO A 52 3.86 7.71 28.71
N ASP A 53 4.99 7.78 29.39
CA ASP A 53 5.88 6.65 29.65
C ASP A 53 6.35 6.73 31.11
N ILE A 54 6.62 5.57 31.71
CA ILE A 54 6.92 5.46 33.15
C ILE A 54 8.34 4.93 33.30
N SER A 55 9.14 5.58 34.13
CA SER A 55 10.51 5.15 34.39
C SER A 55 10.54 3.71 34.93
N PRO A 56 11.58 2.91 34.64
CA PRO A 56 11.67 1.52 35.10
C PRO A 56 11.61 1.35 36.63
N ASP A 57 12.01 2.36 37.40
CA ASP A 57 11.90 2.38 38.86
C ASP A 57 10.50 2.77 39.37
N GLY A 58 9.56 3.09 38.48
CA GLY A 58 8.18 3.43 38.77
C GLY A 58 7.98 4.81 39.41
N LYS A 59 9.01 5.68 39.39
CA LYS A 59 9.00 6.94 40.14
C LYS A 59 8.75 8.19 39.30
N THR A 60 8.84 8.11 37.98
CA THR A 60 8.73 9.26 37.09
C THR A 60 7.82 8.93 35.94
N ILE A 61 6.97 9.90 35.58
CA ILE A 61 6.17 9.90 34.37
C ILE A 61 6.77 10.95 33.44
N VAL A 62 7.06 10.56 32.20
CA VAL A 62 7.35 11.48 31.09
C VAL A 62 6.12 11.51 30.19
N PHE A 63 5.75 12.68 29.67
CA PHE A 63 4.60 12.83 28.79
C PHE A 63 4.78 14.00 27.84
N VAL A 64 4.00 14.05 26.77
CA VAL A 64 3.95 15.18 25.84
C VAL A 64 2.82 16.11 26.24
N GLY A 65 3.15 17.37 26.48
CA GLY A 65 2.20 18.45 26.76
C GLY A 65 2.17 19.48 25.66
N TYR A 66 1.15 20.33 25.66
CA TYR A 66 1.02 21.45 24.72
C TYR A 66 1.03 22.79 25.45
N THR A 67 1.84 23.72 24.97
CA THR A 67 1.94 25.09 25.48
C THR A 67 1.69 26.09 24.34
N VAL A 68 1.78 27.39 24.64
CA VAL A 68 1.73 28.45 23.63
C VAL A 68 2.88 28.36 22.61
N ASP A 69 3.98 27.69 22.98
CA ASP A 69 5.15 27.49 22.12
C ASP A 69 5.08 26.16 21.33
N GLY A 70 4.02 25.36 21.53
CA GLY A 70 3.80 24.09 20.84
C GLY A 70 3.90 22.86 21.74
N PHE A 71 4.17 21.70 21.13
CA PHE A 71 4.34 20.44 21.87
C PHE A 71 5.74 20.33 22.48
N ASP A 72 5.82 19.91 23.75
CA ASP A 72 7.08 19.66 24.45
C ASP A 72 6.99 18.43 25.37
N LEU A 73 8.13 17.92 25.81
CA LEU A 73 8.25 16.83 26.77
C LEU A 73 8.29 17.37 28.20
N PHE A 74 7.39 16.85 29.04
CA PHE A 74 7.31 17.16 30.46
C PHE A 74 7.61 15.91 31.26
N SER A 75 8.15 16.10 32.46
CA SER A 75 8.34 15.03 33.43
C SER A 75 7.77 15.42 34.78
N MET A 76 7.26 14.42 35.50
CA MET A 76 6.77 14.60 36.86
C MET A 76 7.03 13.34 37.69
N PRO A 77 7.13 13.45 39.03
CA PRO A 77 7.09 12.29 39.90
C PRO A 77 5.80 11.49 39.69
N TYR A 78 5.89 10.16 39.72
CA TYR A 78 4.72 9.30 39.74
C TYR A 78 4.02 9.45 41.10
N PRO A 79 2.77 9.92 41.17
CA PRO A 79 2.12 10.21 42.43
C PRO A 79 1.86 8.93 43.24
N VAL A 80 2.46 8.83 44.43
CA VAL A 80 2.22 7.72 45.37
C VAL A 80 0.79 7.84 45.93
N SER A 81 0.13 6.71 46.19
CA SER A 81 -1.26 6.65 46.66
C SER A 81 -1.49 7.56 47.87
N GLY A 82 -2.35 8.57 47.72
CA GLY A 82 -2.71 9.53 48.78
C GLY A 82 -2.38 10.99 48.47
N GLU A 83 -1.45 11.28 47.55
CA GLU A 83 -1.07 12.66 47.18
C GLU A 83 -1.76 13.19 45.92
N ALA A 84 -2.68 12.43 45.32
CA ALA A 84 -3.54 12.95 44.28
C ALA A 84 -4.39 14.08 44.89
N ARG A 85 -3.93 15.33 44.74
CA ARG A 85 -4.71 16.50 45.14
C ARG A 85 -6.08 16.32 44.50
N PRO A 86 -7.17 16.36 45.29
CA PRO A 86 -8.49 16.44 44.69
C PRO A 86 -8.44 17.60 43.71
N PRO A 87 -9.07 17.49 42.52
CA PRO A 87 -9.12 18.60 41.59
C PRO A 87 -9.53 19.81 42.42
N ARG A 88 -8.75 20.90 42.37
CA ARG A 88 -9.30 22.19 42.78
C ARG A 88 -10.62 22.24 42.04
N ASN A 89 -11.73 22.36 42.78
CA ASN A 89 -12.97 22.85 42.22
C ASN A 89 -12.66 24.26 41.71
N VAL A 90 -11.99 24.33 40.56
CA VAL A 90 -12.38 25.27 39.55
C VAL A 90 -13.82 24.83 39.36
N GLN A 91 -14.74 25.58 39.96
CA GLN A 91 -15.97 25.88 39.26
C GLN A 91 -15.50 26.40 37.90
N SER A 92 -15.17 25.49 37.00
CA SER A 92 -15.53 25.66 35.62
C SER A 92 -16.95 26.16 35.75
N ALA A 93 -17.18 27.42 35.37
CA ALA A 93 -18.49 27.76 34.87
C ALA A 93 -18.84 26.53 34.04
N GLN A 94 -19.80 25.74 34.53
CA GLN A 94 -20.40 24.75 33.68
C GLN A 94 -20.97 25.66 32.62
N THR A 95 -20.21 25.91 31.56
CA THR A 95 -20.80 25.99 30.24
C THR A 95 -21.49 24.65 30.20
N ARG A 96 -22.74 24.64 30.70
CA ARG A 96 -23.72 23.62 30.40
C ARG A 96 -23.45 23.41 28.94
N ALA A 97 -22.80 22.29 28.59
CA ALA A 97 -22.52 21.97 27.19
C ALA A 97 -23.85 22.25 26.54
N ALA A 98 -23.90 23.33 25.74
CA ALA A 98 -25.17 23.95 25.39
C ALA A 98 -26.01 22.78 24.95
N GLU A 99 -27.09 22.49 25.69
CA GLU A 99 -27.85 21.26 25.52
C GLU A 99 -28.15 21.26 24.04
N LEU A 100 -27.43 20.42 23.29
CA LEU A 100 -27.38 20.58 21.86
C LEU A 100 -28.82 20.32 21.49
N GLU A 101 -29.52 21.38 21.07
CA GLU A 101 -30.85 21.29 20.50
C GLU A 101 -30.77 20.07 19.59
N PRO A 102 -31.51 18.98 19.90
CA PRO A 102 -31.43 17.76 19.13
C PRO A 102 -31.55 18.19 17.69
N LEU A 103 -30.47 18.03 16.91
CA LEU A 103 -30.50 18.42 15.52
C LEU A 103 -31.62 17.59 14.92
N ASP A 104 -32.74 18.26 14.64
CA ASP A 104 -33.96 17.62 14.18
C ASP A 104 -33.67 17.19 12.74
N HIS A 105 -33.07 16.02 12.65
CA HIS A 105 -32.61 15.41 11.42
C HIS A 105 -33.37 14.12 11.32
N GLU A 106 -34.38 14.15 10.45
CA GLU A 106 -35.04 12.92 10.03
C GLU A 106 -33.99 11.93 9.53
N PRO A 107 -33.94 10.70 10.08
CA PRO A 107 -33.04 9.66 9.60
C PRO A 107 -33.30 9.43 8.11
N ARG A 108 -32.29 9.71 7.27
CA ARG A 108 -32.34 9.43 5.83
C ARG A 108 -31.48 8.22 5.50
N PRO A 109 -31.90 7.39 4.52
CA PRO A 109 -31.04 6.37 3.98
C PRO A 109 -29.70 6.95 3.50
N TYR A 110 -28.62 6.22 3.74
CA TYR A 110 -27.29 6.62 3.30
C TYR A 110 -27.24 6.82 1.78
N SER A 111 -26.66 7.95 1.34
CA SER A 111 -26.43 8.26 -0.08
C SER A 111 -24.96 8.68 -0.27
N PRO A 112 -24.18 7.94 -1.09
CA PRO A 112 -22.77 8.24 -1.28
C PRO A 112 -22.54 9.43 -2.22
N TRP A 113 -23.49 9.72 -3.12
CA TRP A 113 -23.32 10.64 -4.25
C TRP A 113 -22.89 12.07 -3.91
N PRO A 114 -23.32 12.71 -2.80
CA PRO A 114 -22.85 14.05 -2.46
C PRO A 114 -21.35 14.10 -2.15
N THR A 115 -20.79 12.99 -1.66
CA THR A 115 -19.39 12.92 -1.19
C THR A 115 -18.48 12.15 -2.15
N LEU A 116 -19.05 11.32 -3.03
CA LEU A 116 -18.30 10.52 -4.00
C LEU A 116 -17.91 11.32 -5.27
N ARG A 117 -18.42 12.52 -5.50
CA ARG A 117 -18.08 13.30 -6.71
C ARG A 117 -16.59 13.66 -6.72
N PRO A 118 -15.92 13.63 -7.89
CA PRO A 118 -14.54 14.08 -7.99
C PRO A 118 -14.46 15.57 -7.66
N THR A 119 -13.62 15.93 -6.70
CA THR A 119 -13.36 17.33 -6.32
C THR A 119 -11.99 17.82 -6.77
N SER A 120 -11.15 16.90 -7.26
CA SER A 120 -9.81 17.21 -7.76
C SER A 120 -9.45 16.27 -8.91
N TRP A 121 -8.46 16.71 -9.69
CA TRP A 121 -7.78 15.90 -10.69
C TRP A 121 -6.29 16.15 -10.58
N THR A 122 -5.49 15.21 -11.08
CA THR A 122 -4.03 15.31 -11.12
C THR A 122 -3.53 15.06 -12.55
N PRO A 123 -2.59 15.87 -13.07
CA PRO A 123 -1.97 15.59 -14.36
C PRO A 123 -1.13 14.30 -14.26
N ILE A 124 -1.10 13.54 -15.35
CA ILE A 124 -0.26 12.36 -15.51
C ILE A 124 0.75 12.65 -16.60
N VAL A 125 2.02 12.42 -16.31
CA VAL A 125 3.07 12.27 -17.31
C VAL A 125 3.75 10.95 -17.01
N GLU A 126 3.61 10.00 -17.92
CA GLU A 126 4.16 8.66 -17.80
C GLU A 126 5.02 8.36 -19.01
N GLY A 127 6.08 7.60 -18.81
CA GLY A 127 6.96 7.23 -19.91
C GLY A 127 7.94 6.14 -19.53
N ASP A 128 8.40 5.45 -20.55
CA ASP A 128 9.42 4.41 -20.50
C ASP A 128 10.40 4.60 -21.66
N SER A 129 11.27 3.63 -21.91
CA SER A 129 12.25 3.71 -23.01
C SER A 129 11.63 3.75 -24.41
N THR A 130 10.34 3.42 -24.53
CA THR A 130 9.63 3.29 -25.81
C THR A 130 8.59 4.38 -26.04
N GLN A 131 7.99 4.95 -24.99
CA GLN A 131 6.87 5.90 -25.13
C GLN A 131 6.84 6.98 -24.04
N VAL A 132 6.20 8.10 -24.36
CA VAL A 132 5.77 9.13 -23.40
C VAL A 132 4.30 9.42 -23.63
N ARG A 133 3.54 9.49 -22.54
CA ARG A 133 2.12 9.81 -22.52
C ARG A 133 1.82 10.92 -21.52
N VAL A 134 0.79 11.69 -21.84
CA VAL A 134 0.29 12.78 -20.99
C VAL A 134 -1.20 12.61 -20.82
N GLY A 135 -1.70 12.86 -19.61
CA GLY A 135 -3.08 12.57 -19.25
C GLY A 135 -3.53 13.23 -17.96
N ALA A 136 -4.64 12.73 -17.43
CA ALA A 136 -5.18 13.16 -16.14
C ALA A 136 -5.83 11.98 -15.41
N ALA A 137 -5.81 12.03 -14.07
CA ALA A 137 -6.54 11.13 -13.20
C ALA A 137 -7.45 11.89 -12.25
N ALA A 138 -8.56 11.25 -11.88
CA ALA A 138 -9.40 11.62 -10.76
C ALA A 138 -9.64 10.39 -9.89
N ALA A 139 -9.74 10.60 -8.58
CA ALA A 139 -10.06 9.56 -7.62
C ALA A 139 -10.91 10.14 -6.50
N GLY A 140 -11.67 9.28 -5.83
CA GLY A 140 -12.49 9.70 -4.71
C GLY A 140 -13.02 8.53 -3.90
N PHE A 141 -13.45 8.84 -2.69
CA PHE A 141 -14.16 7.94 -1.81
C PHE A 141 -15.30 8.69 -1.12
N ASP A 142 -16.37 8.00 -0.77
CA ASP A 142 -17.47 8.57 0.01
C ASP A 142 -17.08 8.74 1.50
N VAL A 143 -17.82 9.56 2.25
CA VAL A 143 -17.47 9.91 3.64
C VAL A 143 -17.32 8.71 4.59
N LEU A 144 -18.01 7.60 4.31
CA LEU A 144 -17.90 6.36 5.09
C LEU A 144 -16.88 5.36 4.53
N GLY A 145 -16.25 5.65 3.39
CA GLY A 145 -15.29 4.77 2.72
C GLY A 145 -15.90 3.46 2.21
N TYR A 146 -17.20 3.43 1.94
CA TYR A 146 -17.88 2.28 1.33
C TYR A 146 -17.68 2.21 -0.17
N HIS A 147 -17.48 3.33 -0.85
CA HIS A 147 -17.32 3.47 -2.29
C HIS A 147 -15.99 4.17 -2.54
N ALA A 148 -15.13 3.56 -3.35
CA ALA A 148 -13.91 4.20 -3.82
C ALA A 148 -13.79 3.99 -5.33
N TYR A 149 -13.31 5.00 -6.06
CA TYR A 149 -13.01 4.87 -7.49
C TYR A 149 -11.72 5.59 -7.87
N VAL A 150 -11.14 5.13 -8.97
CA VAL A 150 -10.06 5.79 -9.69
C VAL A 150 -10.41 5.77 -11.17
N ALA A 151 -10.24 6.89 -11.84
CA ALA A 151 -10.40 7.02 -13.28
C ALA A 151 -9.20 7.79 -13.85
N SER A 152 -8.56 7.24 -14.88
CA SER A 152 -7.46 7.90 -15.59
C SER A 152 -7.58 7.73 -17.09
N ALA A 153 -7.05 8.71 -17.83
CA ALA A 153 -6.86 8.63 -19.27
C ALA A 153 -5.56 9.33 -19.66
N SER A 154 -4.80 8.74 -20.59
CA SER A 154 -3.56 9.29 -21.13
C SER A 154 -3.47 9.09 -22.64
N TRP A 155 -2.85 10.06 -23.32
CA TRP A 155 -2.65 10.08 -24.76
C TRP A 155 -1.18 9.97 -25.10
N LEU A 156 -0.88 9.25 -26.19
CA LEU A 156 0.47 9.07 -26.69
C LEU A 156 1.02 10.39 -27.25
N VAL A 157 2.13 10.85 -26.69
CA VAL A 157 2.87 12.04 -27.14
C VAL A 157 4.06 11.63 -27.99
N SER A 158 4.81 10.62 -27.53
CA SER A 158 5.92 10.04 -28.29
C SER A 158 5.89 8.53 -28.19
N GLY A 159 6.33 7.88 -29.26
CA GLY A 159 6.37 6.42 -29.38
C GLY A 159 7.25 6.01 -30.56
N PRO A 160 7.58 4.72 -30.70
CA PRO A 160 8.57 4.26 -31.68
C PRO A 160 8.15 4.64 -33.11
N ALA A 161 9.08 5.16 -33.91
CA ALA A 161 8.76 5.75 -35.22
C ALA A 161 8.16 4.73 -36.20
N ALA A 162 8.65 3.49 -36.16
CA ALA A 162 8.28 2.43 -37.09
C ALA A 162 7.23 1.46 -36.53
N ALA A 163 6.66 1.73 -35.35
CA ALA A 163 5.55 0.96 -34.80
C ALA A 163 4.20 1.58 -35.20
N GLU A 164 3.18 0.76 -35.42
CA GLU A 164 1.83 1.27 -35.66
C GLU A 164 1.27 1.88 -34.37
N LYS A 165 0.92 3.17 -34.41
CA LYS A 165 0.49 3.93 -33.23
C LYS A 165 -1.04 3.93 -33.11
N PRO A 166 -1.61 3.99 -31.89
CA PRO A 166 -3.02 4.31 -31.71
C PRO A 166 -3.30 5.69 -32.32
N GLY A 167 -4.52 5.88 -32.84
CA GLY A 167 -4.93 7.19 -33.36
C GLY A 167 -4.91 8.26 -32.27
N ALA A 168 -4.64 9.51 -32.63
CA ALA A 168 -4.47 10.61 -31.66
C ALA A 168 -5.68 10.82 -30.73
N ALA A 169 -6.89 10.47 -31.17
CA ALA A 169 -8.12 10.53 -30.36
C ALA A 169 -8.33 9.32 -29.44
N THR A 170 -7.41 8.36 -29.43
CA THR A 170 -7.56 7.08 -28.72
C THR A 170 -6.69 7.08 -27.46
N PRO A 171 -7.28 7.33 -26.27
CA PRO A 171 -6.54 7.24 -25.03
C PRO A 171 -6.32 5.79 -24.59
N ASP A 172 -5.26 5.60 -23.82
CA ASP A 172 -5.23 4.55 -22.82
C ASP A 172 -5.95 5.04 -21.57
N TRP A 173 -6.66 4.16 -20.88
CA TRP A 173 -7.49 4.53 -19.75
C TRP A 173 -7.62 3.40 -18.75
N THR A 174 -7.88 3.76 -17.51
CA THR A 174 -8.18 2.82 -16.43
C THR A 174 -9.35 3.35 -15.61
N LEU A 175 -10.31 2.47 -15.31
CA LEU A 175 -11.41 2.69 -14.39
C LEU A 175 -11.34 1.61 -13.32
N PHE A 176 -11.40 1.99 -12.06
CA PHE A 176 -11.45 1.09 -10.93
C PHE A 176 -12.55 1.54 -9.98
N TYR A 177 -13.30 0.59 -9.43
CA TYR A 177 -14.31 0.83 -8.42
C TYR A 177 -14.28 -0.28 -7.37
N ALA A 178 -14.36 0.09 -6.10
CA ALA A 178 -14.44 -0.83 -4.98
C ALA A 178 -15.61 -0.48 -4.05
N TYR A 179 -16.30 -1.52 -3.58
CA TYR A 179 -17.35 -1.46 -2.59
C TYR A 179 -16.93 -2.20 -1.32
N ASN A 180 -16.71 -1.44 -0.24
CA ASN A 180 -16.08 -1.90 0.99
C ASN A 180 -17.03 -1.93 2.21
N ARG A 181 -18.35 -1.82 1.99
CA ARG A 181 -19.32 -2.02 3.08
C ARG A 181 -19.43 -3.47 3.52
N TRP A 182 -19.13 -4.41 2.62
CA TRP A 182 -19.20 -5.84 2.86
C TRP A 182 -17.82 -6.41 3.22
N ARG A 183 -17.83 -7.58 3.86
CA ARG A 183 -16.65 -8.44 4.01
C ARG A 183 -17.00 -9.77 3.33
N PRO A 184 -16.45 -10.05 2.13
CA PRO A 184 -15.33 -9.38 1.46
C PRO A 184 -15.67 -8.05 0.77
N THR A 185 -14.64 -7.26 0.47
CA THR A 185 -14.69 -6.09 -0.42
C THR A 185 -14.93 -6.57 -1.85
N VAL A 186 -15.90 -5.99 -2.56
CA VAL A 186 -16.14 -6.29 -3.98
C VAL A 186 -15.49 -5.20 -4.82
N TRP A 187 -14.86 -5.55 -5.93
CA TRP A 187 -14.25 -4.58 -6.82
C TRP A 187 -14.44 -4.94 -8.29
N ALA A 188 -14.38 -3.92 -9.13
CA ALA A 188 -14.39 -4.04 -10.58
C ALA A 188 -13.39 -3.06 -11.19
N ALA A 189 -12.75 -3.47 -12.26
CA ALA A 189 -11.78 -2.70 -13.02
C ALA A 189 -12.04 -2.87 -14.51
N ALA A 190 -11.80 -1.81 -15.27
CA ALA A 190 -11.77 -1.86 -16.72
C ALA A 190 -10.60 -1.02 -17.22
N SER A 191 -9.93 -1.46 -18.28
CA SER A 191 -8.77 -0.74 -18.81
C SER A 191 -8.58 -0.95 -20.31
N SER A 192 -7.98 0.04 -20.96
CA SER A 192 -7.35 -0.07 -22.27
C SER A 192 -5.91 0.40 -22.13
N ALA A 193 -4.94 -0.46 -22.42
CA ALA A 193 -3.53 -0.12 -22.37
C ALA A 193 -2.84 -0.51 -23.69
N THR A 194 -1.93 0.32 -24.15
CA THR A 194 -1.17 0.11 -25.39
C THR A 194 0.32 0.08 -25.06
N SER A 195 1.01 -0.96 -25.54
CA SER A 195 2.45 -1.16 -25.35
C SER A 195 3.14 -1.47 -26.67
N PHE A 196 4.42 -1.12 -26.76
CA PHE A 196 5.27 -1.32 -27.92
C PHE A 196 6.41 -2.27 -27.58
N PHE A 197 6.71 -3.21 -28.47
CA PHE A 197 7.79 -4.18 -28.27
C PHE A 197 8.35 -4.65 -29.62
N SER A 198 9.53 -5.26 -29.56
CA SER A 198 10.13 -5.91 -30.72
C SER A 198 9.37 -7.19 -31.05
N GLY A 199 8.86 -7.28 -32.28
CA GLY A 199 8.21 -8.44 -32.85
C GLY A 199 9.20 -9.44 -33.48
N PRO A 200 8.70 -10.44 -34.23
CA PRO A 200 9.51 -11.44 -34.91
C PRO A 200 10.59 -10.83 -35.83
N ALA A 201 11.66 -11.58 -36.11
CA ALA A 201 12.67 -11.16 -37.06
C ALA A 201 12.08 -11.01 -38.48
N THR A 202 12.45 -9.93 -39.16
CA THR A 202 12.13 -9.69 -40.57
C THR A 202 13.05 -10.51 -41.48
N ALA A 203 12.72 -10.58 -42.78
CA ALA A 203 13.57 -11.24 -43.78
C ALA A 203 14.99 -10.65 -43.87
N SER A 204 15.19 -9.39 -43.43
CA SER A 204 16.50 -8.73 -43.37
C SER A 204 17.24 -8.95 -42.04
N GLY A 205 16.76 -9.84 -41.16
CA GLY A 205 17.40 -10.15 -39.89
C GLY A 205 17.26 -9.07 -38.81
N THR A 206 16.40 -8.07 -39.02
CA THR A 206 16.09 -7.03 -38.01
C THR A 206 14.82 -7.39 -37.25
N THR A 207 14.64 -6.93 -36.01
CA THR A 207 13.37 -7.14 -35.29
C THR A 207 12.26 -6.30 -35.91
N SER A 208 11.09 -6.89 -36.16
CA SER A 208 9.89 -6.11 -36.51
C SER A 208 9.39 -5.31 -35.31
N ASN A 209 8.47 -4.37 -35.54
CA ASN A 209 7.77 -3.65 -34.47
C ASN A 209 6.40 -4.25 -34.26
N ALA A 210 6.02 -4.42 -33.00
CA ALA A 210 4.71 -4.90 -32.62
C ALA A 210 4.06 -3.92 -31.64
N THR A 211 2.78 -3.65 -31.85
CA THR A 211 1.94 -2.88 -30.94
C THR A 211 0.90 -3.80 -30.35
N LEU A 212 0.84 -3.88 -29.02
CA LEU A 212 -0.17 -4.64 -28.29
C LEU A 212 -1.12 -3.67 -27.62
N ARG A 213 -2.40 -3.79 -27.93
CA ARG A 213 -3.47 -3.13 -27.20
C ARG A 213 -4.28 -4.16 -26.40
N GLU A 214 -4.29 -3.98 -25.09
CA GLU A 214 -4.99 -4.86 -24.15
C GLU A 214 -6.24 -4.14 -23.66
N ARG A 215 -7.41 -4.74 -23.88
CA ARG A 215 -8.70 -4.24 -23.37
C ARG A 215 -9.27 -5.23 -22.39
N ARG A 216 -9.41 -4.84 -21.13
CA ARG A 216 -9.69 -5.74 -20.01
C ARG A 216 -10.86 -5.25 -19.18
N LEU A 217 -11.65 -6.19 -18.70
CA LEU A 217 -12.64 -6.03 -17.65
C LEU A 217 -12.41 -7.13 -16.63
N GLU A 218 -12.28 -6.73 -15.37
CA GLU A 218 -12.02 -7.65 -14.27
C GLU A 218 -12.93 -7.31 -13.10
N ALA A 219 -13.49 -8.33 -12.46
CA ALA A 219 -14.25 -8.16 -11.24
C ALA A 219 -13.89 -9.26 -10.25
N GLY A 220 -13.90 -8.93 -8.97
CA GLY A 220 -13.47 -9.85 -7.95
C GLY A 220 -13.85 -9.44 -6.55
N VAL A 221 -13.38 -10.26 -5.62
CA VAL A 221 -13.52 -10.05 -4.18
C VAL A 221 -12.16 -10.03 -3.53
N LEU A 222 -12.03 -9.22 -2.49
CA LEU A 222 -10.82 -9.07 -1.70
C LEU A 222 -11.18 -9.24 -0.21
N LEU A 223 -10.50 -10.17 0.46
CA LEU A 223 -10.72 -10.51 1.85
C LEU A 223 -9.47 -10.17 2.67
N PRO A 224 -9.47 -9.03 3.39
CA PRO A 224 -8.39 -8.69 4.30
C PRO A 224 -8.66 -9.33 5.68
N MET A 225 -7.67 -10.03 6.22
CA MET A 225 -7.72 -10.61 7.57
C MET A 225 -6.56 -10.04 8.38
N ARG A 226 -6.83 -9.28 9.44
CA ARG A 226 -5.81 -8.62 10.25
C ARG A 226 -5.80 -9.17 11.67
N HIS A 227 -4.63 -9.59 12.13
CA HIS A 227 -4.30 -9.90 13.52
C HIS A 227 -3.25 -8.89 14.02
N VAL A 228 -2.94 -8.91 15.32
CA VAL A 228 -2.09 -7.90 15.99
C VAL A 228 -0.74 -7.68 15.29
N ARG A 229 -0.09 -8.73 14.78
CA ARG A 229 1.25 -8.66 14.15
C ARG A 229 1.32 -9.30 12.76
N VAL A 230 0.20 -9.79 12.25
CA VAL A 230 0.15 -10.50 10.96
C VAL A 230 -1.09 -10.05 10.22
N SER A 231 -0.92 -9.75 8.95
CA SER A 231 -2.01 -9.48 8.03
C SER A 231 -2.03 -10.53 6.92
N HIS A 232 -3.22 -10.88 6.45
CA HIS A 232 -3.43 -11.68 5.28
C HIS A 232 -4.35 -10.95 4.31
N LEU A 233 -4.15 -11.22 3.03
CA LEU A 233 -4.97 -10.71 1.94
C LEU A 233 -5.25 -11.89 1.00
N ALA A 234 -6.52 -12.19 0.76
CA ALA A 234 -6.92 -13.14 -0.27
C ALA A 234 -7.74 -12.40 -1.34
N THR A 235 -7.55 -12.77 -2.61
CA THR A 235 -8.32 -12.23 -3.74
C THR A 235 -8.69 -13.36 -4.69
N VAL A 236 -9.90 -13.27 -5.23
CA VAL A 236 -10.37 -14.10 -6.34
C VAL A 236 -11.06 -13.18 -7.34
N SER A 237 -10.71 -13.28 -8.61
CA SER A 237 -11.29 -12.47 -9.67
C SER A 237 -11.51 -13.25 -10.95
N PHE A 238 -12.41 -12.72 -11.77
CA PHE A 238 -12.63 -13.13 -13.14
C PHE A 238 -12.21 -11.99 -14.06
N LEU A 239 -11.29 -12.28 -14.98
CA LEU A 239 -10.87 -11.39 -16.05
C LEU A 239 -11.51 -11.83 -17.36
N THR A 240 -12.00 -10.87 -18.14
CA THR A 240 -12.23 -11.03 -19.58
C THR A 240 -11.53 -9.90 -20.33
N GLY A 241 -10.97 -10.20 -21.48
CA GLY A 241 -10.32 -9.19 -22.30
C GLY A 241 -9.94 -9.70 -23.67
N VAL A 242 -9.46 -8.77 -24.50
CA VAL A 242 -8.91 -9.07 -25.81
C VAL A 242 -7.55 -8.38 -25.94
N ASP A 243 -6.59 -9.15 -26.44
CA ASP A 243 -5.23 -8.70 -26.71
C ASP A 243 -5.10 -8.55 -28.24
N ASP A 244 -5.05 -7.31 -28.72
CA ASP A 244 -4.93 -6.98 -30.15
C ASP A 244 -3.47 -6.68 -30.49
N TYR A 245 -2.84 -7.59 -31.22
CA TYR A 245 -1.49 -7.48 -31.74
C TYR A 245 -1.50 -6.91 -33.15
N LYS A 246 -0.88 -5.75 -33.33
CA LYS A 246 -0.62 -5.17 -34.65
C LYS A 246 0.83 -5.42 -35.02
N LEU A 247 1.00 -6.23 -36.05
CA LEU A 247 2.28 -6.63 -36.65
C LEU A 247 2.37 -6.04 -38.06
N PRO A 248 3.57 -5.95 -38.67
CA PRO A 248 3.71 -5.42 -40.04
C PRO A 248 2.88 -6.17 -41.10
N ASP A 249 2.65 -7.44 -40.86
CA ASP A 249 2.05 -8.45 -41.73
C ASP A 249 0.56 -8.72 -41.41
N GLY A 250 0.01 -8.09 -40.37
CA GLY A 250 -1.42 -8.17 -40.05
C GLY A 250 -1.77 -7.87 -38.60
N THR A 251 -3.06 -7.96 -38.29
CA THR A 251 -3.58 -7.85 -36.92
C THR A 251 -4.03 -9.23 -36.42
N ILE A 252 -3.62 -9.59 -35.21
CA ILE A 252 -4.04 -10.82 -34.52
C ILE A 252 -4.74 -10.43 -33.23
N SER A 253 -5.98 -10.85 -33.05
CA SER A 253 -6.74 -10.65 -31.82
C SER A 253 -6.85 -11.95 -31.04
N ARG A 254 -6.63 -11.89 -29.73
CA ARG A 254 -6.68 -13.05 -28.83
C ARG A 254 -7.62 -12.77 -27.66
N ASP A 255 -8.71 -13.51 -27.57
CA ASP A 255 -9.59 -13.46 -26.40
C ASP A 255 -8.93 -14.15 -25.19
N ARG A 256 -8.96 -13.49 -24.04
CA ARG A 256 -8.44 -13.99 -22.76
C ARG A 256 -9.52 -13.91 -21.69
N ARG A 257 -10.00 -15.06 -21.23
CA ARG A 257 -10.88 -15.15 -20.05
C ARG A 257 -10.23 -15.99 -18.98
N ALA A 258 -10.00 -15.40 -17.81
CA ALA A 258 -9.19 -16.00 -16.76
C ALA A 258 -9.91 -16.02 -15.42
N VAL A 259 -9.76 -17.12 -14.70
CA VAL A 259 -10.01 -17.18 -13.25
C VAL A 259 -8.69 -16.96 -12.54
N ARG A 260 -8.67 -16.04 -11.59
CA ARG A 260 -7.47 -15.58 -10.89
C ARG A 260 -7.65 -15.72 -9.40
N GLY A 261 -6.59 -16.14 -8.72
CA GLY A 261 -6.51 -16.25 -7.28
C GLY A 261 -5.20 -15.67 -6.79
N GLY A 262 -5.22 -15.03 -5.63
CA GLY A 262 -4.03 -14.52 -4.98
C GLY A 262 -4.16 -14.59 -3.47
N TRP A 263 -3.06 -14.89 -2.80
CA TRP A 263 -2.97 -14.83 -1.35
C TRP A 263 -1.64 -14.20 -0.94
N ALA A 264 -1.67 -13.41 0.11
CA ALA A 264 -0.48 -12.90 0.76
C ALA A 264 -0.62 -12.90 2.27
N THR A 265 0.52 -12.99 2.93
CA THR A 265 0.68 -12.74 4.36
C THR A 265 1.85 -11.80 4.60
N SER A 266 1.72 -10.91 5.58
CA SER A 266 2.81 -10.06 6.01
C SER A 266 2.84 -9.95 7.53
N SER A 267 4.00 -10.24 8.10
CA SER A 267 4.43 -9.92 9.46
C SER A 267 5.57 -8.89 9.47
N ALA A 268 5.78 -8.21 8.34
CA ALA A 268 6.85 -7.25 8.17
C ALA A 268 6.57 -5.98 9.00
N HIS A 269 7.54 -5.56 9.81
CA HIS A 269 7.44 -4.39 10.68
C HIS A 269 8.24 -3.23 10.10
N THR A 270 7.64 -2.05 10.12
CA THR A 270 8.27 -0.75 9.82
C THR A 270 8.02 0.15 11.02
N TYR A 271 9.08 0.76 11.57
CA TYR A 271 9.02 1.65 12.71
C TYR A 271 9.19 3.12 12.26
N GLY A 272 8.97 4.08 13.15
CA GLY A 272 8.99 5.51 12.79
C GLY A 272 10.31 6.01 12.17
N TYR A 273 11.44 5.38 12.53
CA TYR A 273 12.75 5.71 11.98
C TYR A 273 13.24 4.75 10.89
N SER A 274 12.41 3.79 10.49
CA SER A 274 12.78 2.79 9.49
C SER A 274 12.88 3.39 8.09
N ILE A 275 13.91 2.99 7.35
CA ILE A 275 14.04 3.30 5.91
C ILE A 275 13.32 2.27 5.02
N SER A 276 13.05 1.08 5.57
CA SER A 276 12.30 -0.02 4.95
C SER A 276 11.83 -0.98 6.04
N SER A 277 11.06 -2.02 5.71
CA SER A 277 10.73 -3.07 6.69
C SER A 277 12.00 -3.67 7.29
N GLU A 278 12.05 -3.80 8.62
CA GLU A 278 13.28 -4.19 9.35
C GLU A 278 13.22 -5.61 9.93
N ARG A 279 12.01 -6.13 10.16
CA ARG A 279 11.79 -7.44 10.78
C ARG A 279 10.58 -8.12 10.21
N GLY A 280 10.64 -9.45 10.05
CA GLY A 280 9.51 -10.29 9.66
C GLY A 280 9.53 -10.66 8.18
N VAL A 281 8.40 -11.15 7.68
CA VAL A 281 8.29 -11.68 6.32
C VAL A 281 7.07 -11.14 5.61
N THR A 282 7.17 -11.06 4.28
CA THR A 282 6.02 -10.90 3.39
C THR A 282 6.08 -12.01 2.35
N VAL A 283 5.03 -12.81 2.26
CA VAL A 283 4.94 -13.93 1.31
C VAL A 283 3.66 -13.78 0.52
N GLY A 284 3.72 -14.02 -0.78
CA GLY A 284 2.55 -14.04 -1.65
C GLY A 284 2.65 -15.12 -2.72
N ALA A 285 1.49 -15.56 -3.17
CA ALA A 285 1.35 -16.48 -4.28
C ALA A 285 0.15 -16.10 -5.13
N THR A 286 0.25 -16.36 -6.43
CA THR A 286 -0.86 -16.16 -7.36
C THR A 286 -1.05 -17.37 -8.27
N ALA A 287 -2.28 -17.54 -8.73
CA ALA A 287 -2.68 -18.54 -9.71
C ALA A 287 -3.60 -17.90 -10.74
N GLU A 288 -3.37 -18.18 -12.01
CA GLU A 288 -4.23 -17.77 -13.12
C GLU A 288 -4.50 -18.96 -14.02
N ARG A 289 -5.79 -19.25 -14.26
CA ARG A 289 -6.23 -20.26 -15.24
C ARG A 289 -6.98 -19.58 -16.37
N VAL A 290 -6.51 -19.77 -17.59
CA VAL A 290 -7.14 -19.32 -18.83
C VAL A 290 -7.57 -20.56 -19.61
N PRO A 291 -8.84 -20.98 -19.57
CA PRO A 291 -9.29 -22.16 -20.28
C PRO A 291 -10.02 -21.82 -21.59
N ARG A 292 -9.89 -22.68 -22.61
CA ARG A 292 -10.71 -22.61 -23.84
C ARG A 292 -12.22 -22.75 -23.56
N SER A 293 -12.60 -23.47 -22.51
CA SER A 293 -14.00 -23.65 -22.10
C SER A 293 -14.71 -22.34 -21.71
N LEU A 294 -13.94 -21.30 -21.37
CA LEU A 294 -14.48 -19.96 -21.13
C LEU A 294 -14.48 -19.09 -22.39
N GLY A 295 -14.14 -19.62 -23.56
CA GLY A 295 -14.03 -18.86 -24.81
C GLY A 295 -12.73 -18.07 -24.96
N SER A 296 -11.65 -18.51 -24.30
CA SER A 296 -10.31 -17.97 -24.53
C SER A 296 -9.70 -18.57 -25.81
N PHE A 297 -8.76 -17.84 -26.42
CA PHE A 297 -8.01 -18.29 -27.62
C PHE A 297 -7.23 -19.59 -27.38
N GLY A 298 -6.82 -19.85 -26.14
CA GLY A 298 -6.04 -21.02 -25.76
C GLY A 298 -6.18 -21.37 -24.28
N ASP A 299 -5.49 -22.43 -23.90
CA ASP A 299 -5.36 -22.91 -22.54
C ASP A 299 -4.02 -22.49 -21.96
N ALA A 300 -4.04 -21.78 -20.83
CA ALA A 300 -2.84 -21.53 -20.04
C ALA A 300 -3.12 -21.63 -18.55
N THR A 301 -2.08 -21.95 -17.79
CA THR A 301 -2.07 -21.92 -16.33
C THR A 301 -0.78 -21.28 -15.89
N THR A 302 -0.87 -20.28 -15.01
CA THR A 302 0.27 -19.53 -14.49
C THR A 302 0.25 -19.56 -12.97
N PHE A 303 1.40 -19.84 -12.36
CA PHE A 303 1.60 -19.73 -10.92
C PHE A 303 2.80 -18.83 -10.64
N THR A 304 2.70 -17.99 -9.61
CA THR A 304 3.83 -17.21 -9.09
C THR A 304 3.90 -17.29 -7.57
N ALA A 305 5.10 -17.19 -7.03
CA ALA A 305 5.36 -17.04 -5.60
C ALA A 305 6.47 -15.99 -5.38
N ASP A 306 6.30 -15.12 -4.39
CA ASP A 306 7.27 -14.09 -3.97
C ASP A 306 7.35 -14.10 -2.44
N ALA A 307 8.55 -14.34 -1.91
CA ALA A 307 8.83 -14.33 -0.48
C ALA A 307 9.93 -13.31 -0.18
N ARG A 308 9.68 -12.45 0.80
CA ARG A 308 10.57 -11.38 1.25
C ARG A 308 10.81 -11.52 2.74
N ALA A 309 12.05 -11.56 3.17
CA ALA A 309 12.43 -11.63 4.57
C ALA A 309 13.27 -10.40 4.96
N TYR A 310 12.98 -9.85 6.12
CA TYR A 310 13.66 -8.68 6.67
C TYR A 310 14.26 -9.05 8.02
N VAL A 311 15.58 -8.94 8.12
CA VAL A 311 16.34 -9.30 9.31
C VAL A 311 17.15 -8.08 9.78
N PRO A 312 17.23 -7.79 11.09
CA PRO A 312 18.09 -6.72 11.60
C PRO A 312 19.54 -6.92 11.20
N GLY A 313 20.19 -5.84 10.77
CA GLY A 313 21.61 -5.80 10.45
C GLY A 313 22.49 -5.48 11.66
N LEU A 314 23.71 -5.03 11.38
CA LEU A 314 24.76 -4.78 12.39
C LEU A 314 24.57 -3.50 13.22
N GLY A 315 23.73 -2.58 12.75
CA GLY A 315 23.46 -1.29 13.41
C GLY A 315 21.98 -1.02 13.55
N SER A 316 21.65 0.01 14.33
CA SER A 316 20.27 0.46 14.50
C SER A 316 19.64 0.84 13.17
N HIS A 317 18.50 0.23 12.83
CA HIS A 317 17.80 0.41 11.55
C HIS A 317 18.57 -0.09 10.31
N HIS A 318 19.64 -0.87 10.50
CA HIS A 318 20.24 -1.63 9.42
C HIS A 318 19.37 -2.85 9.13
N VAL A 319 19.25 -3.23 7.86
CA VAL A 319 18.39 -4.34 7.43
C VAL A 319 19.12 -5.19 6.42
N VAL A 320 19.11 -6.50 6.64
CA VAL A 320 19.34 -7.50 5.59
C VAL A 320 17.97 -7.85 5.02
N ALA A 321 17.72 -7.49 3.76
CA ALA A 321 16.50 -7.84 3.05
C ALA A 321 16.80 -8.91 2.01
N LEU A 322 16.12 -10.05 2.12
CA LEU A 322 16.24 -11.18 1.19
C LEU A 322 14.93 -11.33 0.44
N ARG A 323 15.00 -11.64 -0.86
CA ARG A 323 13.83 -11.98 -1.67
C ARG A 323 14.12 -13.23 -2.49
N GLY A 324 13.16 -14.13 -2.54
CA GLY A 324 13.11 -15.24 -3.48
C GLY A 324 11.77 -15.22 -4.20
N ALA A 325 11.78 -15.29 -5.52
CA ALA A 325 10.57 -15.29 -6.33
C ALA A 325 10.70 -16.26 -7.51
N ALA A 326 9.62 -16.97 -7.82
CA ALA A 326 9.58 -17.93 -8.92
C ALA A 326 8.21 -17.99 -9.58
N GLY A 327 8.19 -18.21 -10.89
CA GLY A 327 6.97 -18.25 -11.69
C GLY A 327 7.06 -19.29 -12.79
N VAL A 328 5.94 -19.94 -13.08
CA VAL A 328 5.79 -20.93 -14.13
C VAL A 328 4.50 -20.71 -14.89
N SER A 329 4.57 -20.79 -16.22
CA SER A 329 3.41 -20.75 -17.09
C SER A 329 3.45 -21.89 -18.11
N THR A 330 2.38 -22.68 -18.12
CA THR A 330 2.21 -23.86 -18.97
C THR A 330 0.98 -23.69 -19.84
N GLY A 331 0.94 -24.41 -20.97
CA GLY A 331 -0.17 -24.37 -21.93
C GLY A 331 0.26 -23.79 -23.28
N ASP A 332 -0.71 -23.34 -24.06
CA ASP A 332 -0.51 -22.87 -25.43
C ASP A 332 0.40 -21.63 -25.47
N VAL A 333 1.38 -21.65 -26.38
CA VAL A 333 2.40 -20.61 -26.54
C VAL A 333 1.79 -19.21 -26.74
N ASP A 334 0.62 -19.15 -27.37
CA ASP A 334 -0.05 -17.90 -27.71
C ASP A 334 -0.76 -17.21 -26.54
N ILE A 335 -1.04 -17.92 -25.44
CA ILE A 335 -1.80 -17.40 -24.29
C ILE A 335 -1.06 -17.57 -22.97
N ARG A 336 -0.10 -18.49 -22.90
CA ARG A 336 0.76 -18.65 -21.72
C ARG A 336 1.52 -17.35 -21.43
N ARG A 337 1.77 -17.13 -20.15
CA ARG A 337 2.49 -15.95 -19.69
C ARG A 337 3.95 -16.06 -20.13
N ASN A 338 4.44 -15.00 -20.78
CA ASN A 338 5.87 -14.78 -20.92
C ASN A 338 6.31 -13.83 -19.79
N PHE A 339 7.08 -14.34 -18.84
CA PHE A 339 7.63 -13.53 -17.77
C PHE A 339 8.81 -12.74 -18.29
N HIS A 340 8.92 -11.49 -17.88
CA HIS A 340 10.06 -10.64 -18.21
C HIS A 340 10.89 -10.36 -16.96
N LEU A 341 12.22 -10.43 -17.12
CA LEU A 341 13.19 -10.24 -16.05
C LEU A 341 14.23 -9.18 -16.46
N GLY A 342 14.54 -8.30 -15.52
CA GLY A 342 15.39 -7.13 -15.75
C GLY A 342 14.91 -5.93 -14.93
N GLY A 343 15.64 -4.82 -15.04
CA GLY A 343 15.25 -3.53 -14.48
C GLY A 343 15.59 -3.34 -12.99
N ALA A 344 15.44 -2.09 -12.54
CA ALA A 344 15.88 -1.63 -11.22
C ALA A 344 14.74 -1.47 -10.19
N LEU A 345 13.49 -1.72 -10.57
CA LEU A 345 12.33 -1.55 -9.70
C LEU A 345 11.70 -2.90 -9.37
N PRO A 346 11.41 -3.19 -8.09
CA PRO A 346 10.66 -4.38 -7.71
C PRO A 346 9.16 -4.17 -7.88
N ASN A 347 8.42 -5.27 -7.87
CA ASN A 347 6.98 -5.23 -7.74
C ASN A 347 6.58 -4.73 -6.33
N ALA A 348 5.65 -3.78 -6.30
CA ALA A 348 5.16 -3.19 -5.06
C ALA A 348 4.40 -4.20 -4.18
N SER A 349 3.84 -5.24 -4.79
CA SER A 349 3.05 -6.28 -4.15
C SER A 349 3.69 -7.66 -4.35
N VAL A 350 3.42 -8.58 -3.42
CA VAL A 350 3.70 -10.03 -3.57
C VAL A 350 2.54 -10.79 -4.22
N ILE A 351 1.39 -10.13 -4.39
CA ILE A 351 0.30 -10.57 -5.27
C ILE A 351 0.40 -9.73 -6.53
N ASP A 352 1.00 -10.30 -7.57
CA ASP A 352 1.12 -9.69 -8.89
C ASP A 352 0.84 -10.77 -9.96
N LEU A 353 -0.13 -10.48 -10.82
CA LEU A 353 -0.61 -11.34 -11.91
C LEU A 353 -0.14 -10.85 -13.29
N GLY A 354 0.71 -9.82 -13.33
CA GLY A 354 1.29 -9.22 -14.53
C GLY A 354 2.44 -10.04 -15.11
N ARG A 355 2.88 -9.67 -16.31
CA ARG A 355 4.09 -10.26 -16.94
C ARG A 355 5.39 -9.91 -16.19
N ASN A 356 5.37 -8.79 -15.46
CA ASN A 356 6.49 -8.32 -14.65
C ASN A 356 6.38 -8.78 -13.19
N ALA A 357 5.47 -9.73 -12.88
CA ALA A 357 5.22 -10.22 -11.51
C ALA A 357 6.47 -10.71 -10.78
N ILE A 358 7.56 -10.98 -11.51
CA ILE A 358 8.88 -11.27 -10.97
C ILE A 358 9.93 -10.44 -11.74
N SER A 359 10.16 -9.22 -11.27
CA SER A 359 11.14 -8.25 -11.79
C SER A 359 12.11 -7.81 -10.68
N LEU A 360 13.13 -7.00 -10.99
CA LEU A 360 14.29 -6.60 -10.17
C LEU A 360 15.55 -7.47 -10.38
N LEU A 361 16.25 -7.20 -11.47
CA LEU A 361 17.60 -7.74 -11.73
C LEU A 361 18.51 -6.57 -12.10
N ARG A 362 19.08 -5.92 -11.09
CA ARG A 362 19.89 -4.70 -11.27
C ARG A 362 21.15 -5.00 -12.08
N GLY A 363 21.54 -4.04 -12.92
CA GLY A 363 22.64 -4.19 -13.89
C GLY A 363 22.18 -4.59 -15.30
N PHE A 364 20.93 -5.01 -15.46
CA PHE A 364 20.32 -5.31 -16.76
C PHE A 364 19.16 -4.35 -17.05
N GLY A 365 18.93 -4.04 -18.33
CA GLY A 365 17.79 -3.24 -18.75
C GLY A 365 16.46 -3.91 -18.37
N SER A 366 15.38 -3.13 -18.33
CA SER A 366 14.03 -3.71 -18.18
C SER A 366 13.74 -4.67 -19.33
N ASP A 367 13.01 -5.76 -19.05
CA ASP A 367 12.60 -6.76 -20.04
C ASP A 367 13.76 -7.40 -20.86
N THR A 368 14.99 -7.43 -20.31
CA THR A 368 16.17 -7.99 -20.99
C THR A 368 16.04 -9.49 -21.24
N PHE A 369 15.47 -10.23 -20.27
CA PHE A 369 15.30 -11.68 -20.35
C PHE A 369 13.82 -12.02 -20.35
N ALA A 370 13.45 -13.09 -21.05
CA ALA A 370 12.08 -13.56 -21.10
C ALA A 370 11.98 -15.09 -21.16
N GLY A 371 10.91 -15.63 -20.59
CA GLY A 371 10.63 -17.07 -20.58
C GLY A 371 9.28 -17.42 -19.96
N ASN A 372 8.80 -18.64 -20.21
CA ASN A 372 7.60 -19.15 -19.53
C ASN A 372 7.89 -19.65 -18.10
N HIS A 373 9.17 -19.71 -17.72
CA HIS A 373 9.63 -19.90 -16.35
C HIS A 373 10.53 -18.75 -15.94
N VAL A 374 10.48 -18.38 -14.66
CA VAL A 374 11.36 -17.35 -14.09
C VAL A 374 11.70 -17.68 -12.65
N ALA A 375 12.94 -17.41 -12.24
CA ALA A 375 13.41 -17.48 -10.86
C ALA A 375 14.32 -16.29 -10.56
N LEU A 376 14.21 -15.74 -9.35
CA LEU A 376 14.96 -14.57 -8.91
C LEU A 376 15.29 -14.66 -7.42
N VAL A 377 16.52 -14.29 -7.07
CA VAL A 377 16.97 -14.07 -5.70
C VAL A 377 17.62 -12.69 -5.61
N ASN A 378 17.23 -11.90 -4.60
CA ASN A 378 17.85 -10.63 -4.28
C ASN A 378 18.32 -10.63 -2.82
N ALA A 379 19.50 -10.07 -2.57
CA ALA A 379 20.00 -9.78 -1.23
C ALA A 379 20.42 -8.32 -1.15
N ASP A 380 19.81 -7.56 -0.23
CA ASP A 380 20.17 -6.18 0.07
C ASP A 380 20.64 -6.06 1.52
N TYR A 381 21.72 -5.30 1.75
CA TYR A 381 22.05 -4.71 3.03
C TYR A 381 21.75 -3.22 2.97
N ARG A 382 20.80 -2.73 3.78
CA ARG A 382 20.29 -1.35 3.75
C ARG A 382 20.58 -0.67 5.08
N TRP A 383 21.06 0.57 5.06
CA TRP A 383 21.34 1.32 6.28
C TRP A 383 21.12 2.83 6.11
N PRO A 384 20.62 3.53 7.15
CA PRO A 384 20.54 4.98 7.13
C PRO A 384 21.94 5.60 7.18
N LEU A 385 22.13 6.69 6.44
CA LEU A 385 23.34 7.52 6.51
C LEU A 385 23.09 8.79 7.32
N TRP A 386 21.98 9.48 7.02
CA TRP A 386 21.67 10.78 7.62
C TRP A 386 20.16 11.06 7.57
N ARG A 387 19.63 11.80 8.56
CA ARG A 387 18.19 12.14 8.66
C ARG A 387 18.00 13.64 8.91
N PRO A 388 18.01 14.46 7.85
CA PRO A 388 17.93 15.91 8.00
C PRO A 388 16.57 16.35 8.50
N GLN A 389 15.52 15.71 7.99
CA GLN A 389 14.11 16.04 8.27
C GLN A 389 13.84 17.54 8.14
N ARG A 390 14.40 18.16 7.09
CA ARG A 390 14.36 19.61 6.87
C ARG A 390 13.87 19.92 5.46
N GLY A 391 12.99 20.91 5.37
CA GLY A 391 12.59 21.59 4.14
C GLY A 391 13.05 23.05 4.17
N ALA A 392 13.07 23.70 3.01
CA ALA A 392 13.40 25.12 2.89
C ALA A 392 12.12 25.97 2.98
N GLY A 393 11.84 26.56 4.14
CA GLY A 393 10.65 27.40 4.34
C GLY A 393 9.33 26.63 4.16
N THR A 394 8.40 27.19 3.38
CA THR A 394 7.09 26.58 3.07
C THR A 394 7.08 25.84 1.73
N TRP A 395 8.24 25.60 1.11
CA TRP A 395 8.31 24.81 -0.12
C TRP A 395 7.80 23.39 0.12
N PRO A 396 7.04 22.78 -0.82
CA PRO A 396 6.51 21.43 -0.69
C PRO A 396 7.58 20.34 -0.88
N VAL A 397 8.84 20.64 -0.55
CA VAL A 397 10.00 19.77 -0.74
C VAL A 397 10.77 19.66 0.58
N MET A 398 10.98 18.44 1.04
CA MET A 398 11.69 18.12 2.29
C MET A 398 12.72 17.01 2.06
N LEU A 399 13.95 17.23 2.52
CA LEU A 399 14.95 16.18 2.59
C LEU A 399 14.75 15.38 3.88
N HIS A 400 14.02 14.27 3.77
CA HIS A 400 13.63 13.48 4.93
C HIS A 400 14.76 12.57 5.45
N THR A 401 15.31 11.69 4.61
CA THR A 401 16.33 10.71 5.00
C THR A 401 17.23 10.34 3.82
N VAL A 402 18.53 10.26 4.08
CA VAL A 402 19.55 9.72 3.19
C VAL A 402 19.94 8.33 3.71
N HIS A 403 19.91 7.33 2.83
CA HIS A 403 20.27 5.96 3.14
C HIS A 403 21.12 5.37 2.01
N ALA A 404 21.77 4.25 2.31
CA ALA A 404 22.53 3.48 1.34
C ALA A 404 22.10 2.01 1.36
N ALA A 405 22.35 1.33 0.25
CA ALA A 405 22.15 -0.09 0.13
C ALA A 405 23.26 -0.73 -0.71
N GLY A 406 23.81 -1.85 -0.23
CA GLY A 406 24.62 -2.77 -1.01
C GLY A 406 23.76 -3.96 -1.42
N PHE A 407 23.93 -4.47 -2.63
CA PHE A 407 23.04 -5.52 -3.15
C PHE A 407 23.75 -6.55 -4.02
N ALA A 408 23.14 -7.74 -4.10
CA ALA A 408 23.49 -8.80 -5.03
C ALA A 408 22.20 -9.45 -5.57
N ASP A 409 22.12 -9.58 -6.89
CA ASP A 409 20.97 -10.14 -7.59
C ASP A 409 21.40 -11.33 -8.46
N ALA A 410 20.59 -12.38 -8.48
CA ALA A 410 20.75 -13.52 -9.38
C ALA A 410 19.37 -13.97 -9.87
N GLY A 411 19.20 -14.15 -11.16
CA GLY A 411 17.93 -14.61 -11.72
C GLY A 411 18.08 -15.20 -13.11
N HIS A 412 17.06 -15.93 -13.53
CA HIS A 412 17.00 -16.59 -14.83
C HIS A 412 15.54 -16.63 -15.31
N ALA A 413 15.33 -16.35 -16.59
CA ALA A 413 14.09 -16.64 -17.30
C ALA A 413 14.41 -17.57 -18.47
N TRP A 414 13.64 -18.65 -18.64
CA TRP A 414 13.89 -19.66 -19.67
C TRP A 414 12.60 -20.22 -20.26
N THR A 415 12.73 -20.85 -21.42
CA THR A 415 11.65 -21.61 -22.05
C THR A 415 11.84 -23.09 -21.79
N GLY A 416 10.80 -23.75 -21.27
CA GLY A 416 10.74 -25.20 -21.06
C GLY A 416 9.80 -25.90 -22.03
#